data_AF-A0A962S4Y2-F1
#
_entry.id   AF-A0A962S4Y2-F1
#
_cell.length_a   1.000
_cell.length_b   1.000
_cell.length_c   1.000
_cell.angle_alpha   90.00
_cell.angle_beta   90.00
_cell.angle_gamma   90.00
#
_symmetry.space_group_name_H-M   'P 1'
#
loop_
_entity.id
_entity.type
_entity.pdbx_description
1 polymer ?
#
loop_
_entity_poly.entity_id
_entity_poly.type
_entity_poly.pdbx_seq_one_letter_code
_entity_poly.pdbx_strand_id
1 'polypeptide(L)'
;MENQSELVLAMDACADRLEYLNQCFPGLASPTTLEGVVQWRQRRSQNPIQDSDENSQKTKQPDIDIAAVAVGLLQQHSLEDVLELLLENHGVELSLPELIQLIGKQEYLGALKRDVSELLKNAVSFEQIATLWNDIDRPAFGGPVWTSRSISMLAG
;
A
#
# COMPACT_ATOMS: atom_id res chain seq x y z
N MET A 1 19.69 17.00 16.48
CA MET A 1 20.06 16.53 15.13
C MET A 1 18.86 15.91 14.42
N GLU A 2 17.77 15.55 15.13
CA GLU A 2 16.56 14.98 14.52
C GLU A 2 15.85 15.89 13.50
N ASN A 3 15.75 17.20 13.75
CA ASN A 3 15.04 18.12 12.84
C ASN A 3 15.65 18.24 11.43
N GLN A 4 16.95 17.96 11.28
CA GLN A 4 17.61 18.02 9.96
C GLN A 4 17.36 16.74 9.16
N SER A 5 17.32 15.58 9.82
CA SER A 5 16.99 14.30 9.19
C SER A 5 15.53 14.27 8.73
N GLU A 6 14.60 14.72 9.57
CA GLU A 6 13.17 14.80 9.24
C GLU A 6 12.91 15.73 8.04
N LEU A 7 13.61 16.87 7.98
CA LEU A 7 13.51 17.80 6.87
C LEU A 7 14.04 17.19 5.57
N VAL A 8 15.12 16.41 5.63
CA VAL A 8 15.65 15.72 4.44
C VAL A 8 14.72 14.61 3.96
N LEU A 9 14.09 13.87 4.88
CA LEU A 9 13.07 12.87 4.53
C LEU A 9 11.84 13.51 3.88
N ALA A 10 11.37 14.64 4.42
CA ALA A 10 10.27 15.40 3.82
C ALA A 10 10.63 15.94 2.42
N MET A 11 11.87 16.37 2.22
CA MET A 11 12.37 16.81 0.92
C MET A 11 12.53 15.65 -0.08
N ASP A 12 12.92 14.46 0.38
CA ASP A 12 12.96 13.24 -0.44
C ASP A 12 11.54 12.85 -0.91
N ALA A 13 10.56 12.84 -0.01
CA ALA A 13 9.16 12.57 -0.37
C ALA A 13 8.58 13.60 -1.37
N CYS A 14 8.98 14.86 -1.23
CA CYS A 14 8.60 15.92 -2.16
C CYS A 14 9.26 15.75 -3.54
N ALA A 15 10.51 15.31 -3.59
CA ALA A 15 11.21 15.01 -4.84
C ALA A 15 10.56 13.83 -5.58
N ASP A 16 10.19 12.76 -4.85
CA ASP A 16 9.46 11.60 -5.41
C ASP A 16 8.11 12.03 -6.00
N ARG A 17 7.39 12.88 -5.27
CA ARG A 17 6.09 13.37 -5.74
C ARG A 17 6.21 14.26 -6.98
N LEU A 18 7.21 15.13 -7.05
CA LEU A 18 7.48 15.97 -8.21
C LEU A 18 7.93 15.14 -9.42
N GLU A 19 8.73 14.10 -9.19
CA GLU A 19 9.15 13.18 -10.25
C GLU A 19 7.96 12.43 -10.86
N TYR A 20 7.07 11.91 -10.01
CA TYR A 20 5.82 11.30 -10.45
C TYR A 20 4.96 12.27 -11.28
N LEU A 21 4.81 13.52 -10.83
CA LEU A 21 4.04 14.53 -11.56
C LEU A 21 4.67 14.91 -12.91
N ASN A 22 6.00 15.01 -12.98
CA ASN A 22 6.71 15.26 -14.24
C ASN A 22 6.52 14.10 -15.22
N GLN A 23 6.45 12.85 -14.75
CA GLN A 23 6.20 11.66 -15.59
C GLN A 23 4.75 11.58 -16.08
N CYS A 24 3.78 11.85 -15.20
CA CYS A 24 2.36 11.79 -15.55
C CYS A 24 1.91 12.97 -16.43
N PHE A 25 2.53 14.14 -16.28
CA PHE A 25 2.13 15.37 -16.97
C PHE A 25 3.32 16.06 -17.66
N PRO A 26 3.91 15.44 -18.71
CA PRO A 26 5.11 15.95 -19.35
C PRO A 26 4.92 17.32 -20.04
N GLY A 27 3.68 17.70 -20.36
CA GLY A 27 3.35 19.02 -20.92
C GLY A 27 3.33 20.17 -19.90
N LEU A 28 3.32 19.85 -18.60
CA LEU A 28 3.38 20.81 -17.48
C LEU A 28 4.72 20.77 -16.75
N ALA A 29 5.59 19.81 -17.10
CA ALA A 29 6.94 19.70 -16.58
C ALA A 29 7.78 20.87 -17.11
N SER A 30 8.13 21.79 -16.21
CA SER A 30 9.04 22.88 -16.53
C SER A 30 10.50 22.39 -16.47
N PRO A 31 11.44 23.00 -17.23
CA PRO A 31 12.85 22.67 -17.12
C PRO A 31 13.36 22.86 -15.67
N THR A 32 12.81 23.83 -14.93
CA THR A 32 13.14 24.09 -13.53
C THR A 32 12.71 22.95 -12.60
N THR A 33 11.56 22.33 -12.83
CA THR A 33 11.07 21.21 -11.99
C THR A 33 11.83 19.91 -12.28
N LEU A 34 12.28 19.71 -13.52
CA LEU A 34 13.13 18.56 -13.89
C LEU A 34 14.55 18.71 -13.32
N GLU A 35 15.17 19.89 -13.50
CA GLU A 35 16.50 20.16 -12.98
C GLU A 35 16.56 20.12 -11.46
N GLY A 36 15.51 20.61 -10.77
CA GLY A 36 15.43 20.58 -9.31
C GLY A 36 15.46 19.16 -8.73
N VAL A 37 14.70 18.23 -9.33
CA VAL A 37 14.71 16.82 -8.92
C VAL A 37 16.08 16.18 -9.18
N VAL A 38 16.66 16.40 -10.35
CA VAL A 38 17.99 15.85 -10.69
C VAL A 38 19.09 16.36 -9.76
N GLN A 39 19.10 17.67 -9.47
CA GLN A 39 20.07 18.27 -8.56
C GLN A 39 19.91 17.76 -7.13
N TRP A 40 18.67 17.57 -6.65
CA TRP A 40 18.40 17.00 -5.34
C TRP A 40 18.94 15.57 -5.24
N ARG A 41 18.65 14.71 -6.22
CA ARG A 41 19.14 13.33 -6.28
C ARG A 41 20.67 13.26 -6.31
N GLN A 42 21.33 14.13 -7.08
CA GLN A 42 22.80 14.19 -7.12
C GLN A 42 23.40 14.57 -5.76
N ARG A 43 22.81 15.55 -5.06
CA ARG A 43 23.25 15.96 -3.73
C ARG A 43 23.00 14.89 -2.67
N ARG A 44 21.87 14.18 -2.76
CA ARG A 44 21.52 13.07 -1.85
C ARG A 44 22.47 11.89 -2.00
N SER A 45 22.89 11.58 -3.22
CA SER A 45 23.89 10.54 -3.50
C SER A 45 25.30 10.89 -2.98
N GLN A 46 25.63 12.17 -2.87
CA GLN A 46 26.94 12.64 -2.36
C GLN A 46 26.98 12.78 -0.84
N ASN A 47 25.84 13.06 -0.20
CA ASN A 47 25.70 13.12 1.26
C ASN A 47 24.66 12.09 1.72
N PRO A 48 25.03 10.80 1.78
CA PRO A 48 24.20 9.83 2.45
C PRO A 48 24.15 10.19 3.94
N ILE A 49 22.97 10.60 4.43
CA ILE A 49 22.71 10.53 5.87
C ILE A 49 22.92 9.07 6.25
N GLN A 50 23.95 8.80 7.07
CA GLN A 50 24.08 7.53 7.73
C GLN A 50 22.93 7.46 8.73
N ASP A 51 21.84 6.84 8.30
CA ASP A 51 20.82 6.35 9.20
C ASP A 51 21.54 5.44 10.20
N SER A 52 21.82 5.98 11.38
CA SER A 52 22.11 5.16 12.55
C SER A 52 20.78 4.58 13.01
N ASP A 53 20.21 3.72 12.17
CA ASP A 53 19.15 2.81 12.54
C ASP A 53 19.79 1.70 13.37
N GLU A 54 20.15 2.04 14.61
CA GLU A 54 20.11 1.07 15.69
C GLU A 54 18.65 0.68 15.91
N ASN A 55 18.15 -0.22 15.07
CA ASN A 55 17.14 -1.26 15.34
C ASN A 55 16.32 -1.62 14.09
N SER A 56 16.99 -2.01 13.00
CA SER A 56 16.39 -2.94 12.05
C SER A 56 17.52 -3.76 11.46
N GLN A 57 17.73 -4.93 12.05
CA GLN A 57 18.57 -5.97 11.49
C GLN A 57 18.03 -6.29 10.10
N LYS A 58 18.66 -5.67 9.12
CA LYS A 58 18.62 -6.00 7.71
C LYS A 58 19.23 -7.38 7.55
N THR A 59 18.49 -8.42 7.93
CA THR A 59 18.71 -9.75 7.39
C THR A 59 18.45 -9.65 5.90
N LYS A 60 19.53 -9.74 5.12
CA LYS A 60 19.49 -10.07 3.70
C LYS A 60 18.66 -11.34 3.51
N GLN A 61 17.35 -11.20 3.37
CA GLN A 61 16.54 -12.20 2.69
C GLN A 61 16.53 -11.83 1.20
N PRO A 62 16.50 -12.83 0.30
CA PRO A 62 16.71 -12.63 -1.13
C PRO A 62 15.67 -11.66 -1.70
N ASP A 63 15.91 -11.12 -2.91
CA ASP A 63 14.93 -10.38 -3.73
C ASP A 63 13.66 -11.24 -3.95
N ILE A 64 12.86 -11.40 -2.91
CA ILE A 64 11.56 -12.02 -2.93
C ILE A 64 10.62 -10.87 -3.27
N ASP A 65 9.96 -10.97 -4.41
CA ASP A 65 8.92 -10.04 -4.78
C ASP A 65 7.76 -10.21 -3.77
N ILE A 66 7.76 -9.37 -2.74
CA ILE A 66 6.77 -9.40 -1.65
C ILE A 66 5.37 -9.21 -2.23
N ALA A 67 5.22 -8.49 -3.34
CA ALA A 67 3.94 -8.36 -4.03
C ALA A 67 3.49 -9.71 -4.61
N ALA A 68 4.39 -10.44 -5.28
CA ALA A 68 4.08 -11.77 -5.79
C ALA A 68 3.73 -12.77 -4.67
N VAL A 69 4.41 -12.69 -3.53
CA VAL A 69 4.10 -13.51 -2.35
C VAL A 69 2.72 -13.13 -1.78
N ALA A 70 2.46 -11.85 -1.59
CA ALA A 70 1.18 -11.36 -1.06
C ALA A 70 0.01 -11.77 -1.96
N VAL A 71 0.15 -11.64 -3.29
CA VAL A 71 -0.86 -12.11 -4.26
C VAL A 71 -1.06 -13.62 -4.18
N GLY A 72 0.01 -14.39 -4.00
CA GLY A 72 -0.08 -15.84 -3.80
C GLY A 72 -0.84 -16.22 -2.52
N LEU A 73 -0.55 -15.55 -1.40
CA LEU A 73 -1.22 -15.79 -0.13
C LEU A 73 -2.70 -15.39 -0.18
N LEU A 74 -3.04 -14.32 -0.89
CA LEU A 74 -4.41 -13.88 -1.15
C LEU A 74 -5.24 -14.87 -1.97
N GLN A 75 -4.68 -15.95 -2.50
CA GLN A 75 -5.48 -17.00 -3.11
C GLN A 75 -6.09 -17.97 -2.09
N GLN A 76 -5.53 -18.03 -0.89
CA GLN A 76 -5.88 -19.04 0.13
C GLN A 76 -6.35 -18.42 1.45
N HIS A 77 -5.97 -17.17 1.71
CA HIS A 77 -6.17 -16.50 2.99
C HIS A 77 -6.98 -15.20 2.82
N SER A 78 -7.56 -14.72 3.93
CA SER A 78 -8.21 -13.41 3.99
C SER A 78 -7.17 -12.29 3.98
N LEU A 79 -7.59 -11.05 3.74
CA LEU A 79 -6.69 -9.89 3.72
C LEU A 79 -6.00 -9.69 5.08
N GLU A 80 -6.73 -9.90 6.18
CA GLU A 80 -6.21 -9.81 7.54
C GLU A 80 -5.14 -10.89 7.80
N ASP A 81 -5.44 -12.15 7.44
CA ASP A 81 -4.50 -13.25 7.58
C ASP A 81 -3.23 -13.01 6.76
N VAL A 82 -3.35 -12.40 5.58
CA VAL A 82 -2.17 -12.07 4.74
C VAL A 82 -1.28 -11.03 5.39
N LEU A 83 -1.85 -10.02 6.06
CA LEU A 83 -1.05 -9.04 6.81
C LEU A 83 -0.29 -9.71 7.96
N GLU A 84 -0.96 -10.59 8.71
CA GLU A 84 -0.32 -11.36 9.78
C GLU A 84 0.78 -12.29 9.22
N LEU A 85 0.51 -13.02 8.14
CA LEU A 85 1.47 -13.93 7.52
C LEU A 85 2.68 -13.19 6.93
N LEU A 86 2.51 -11.97 6.41
CA LEU A 86 3.61 -11.14 5.93
C LEU A 86 4.49 -10.65 7.09
N LEU A 87 3.86 -10.28 8.21
CA LEU A 87 4.58 -9.90 9.41
C LEU A 87 5.35 -11.10 10.00
N GLU A 88 4.70 -12.25 10.16
CA GLU A 88 5.28 -13.44 10.80
C GLU A 88 6.38 -14.09 9.95
N ASN A 89 6.14 -14.28 8.65
CA ASN A 89 7.05 -15.04 7.79
C ASN A 89 8.13 -14.18 7.14
N HIS A 90 7.85 -12.89 6.94
CA HIS A 90 8.73 -11.99 6.19
C HIS A 90 9.17 -10.75 6.99
N GLY A 91 8.65 -10.55 8.22
CA GLY A 91 8.98 -9.38 9.03
C GLY A 91 8.48 -8.06 8.44
N VAL A 92 7.47 -8.12 7.56
CA VAL A 92 6.95 -6.98 6.81
C VAL A 92 5.67 -6.50 7.49
N GLU A 93 5.75 -5.37 8.19
CA GLU A 93 4.60 -4.69 8.75
C GLU A 93 3.97 -3.80 7.67
N LEU A 94 2.73 -4.11 7.30
CA LEU A 94 1.95 -3.33 6.33
C LEU A 94 0.57 -3.02 6.91
N SER A 95 0.09 -1.82 6.61
CA SER A 95 -1.31 -1.48 6.76
C SER A 95 -2.13 -1.99 5.57
N LEU A 96 -3.44 -2.15 5.76
CA LEU A 96 -4.34 -2.60 4.70
C LEU A 96 -4.28 -1.71 3.43
N PRO A 97 -4.20 -0.35 3.52
CA PRO A 97 -3.97 0.50 2.35
C PRO A 97 -2.67 0.23 1.61
N GLU A 98 -1.58 -0.07 2.33
CA GLU A 98 -0.27 -0.38 1.75
C GLU A 98 -0.29 -1.74 1.06
N LEU A 99 -0.97 -2.74 1.65
CA LEU A 99 -1.19 -4.03 1.02
C LEU A 99 -1.98 -3.86 -0.29
N ILE A 100 -3.03 -3.05 -0.31
CA ILE A 100 -3.82 -2.76 -1.51
C ILE A 100 -2.96 -2.10 -2.60
N GLN A 101 -2.06 -1.19 -2.21
CA GLN A 101 -1.13 -0.55 -3.13
C GLN A 101 -0.13 -1.55 -3.71
N LEU A 102 0.32 -2.51 -2.91
CA LEU A 102 1.28 -3.55 -3.28
C LEU A 102 0.69 -4.58 -4.26
N ILE A 103 -0.50 -5.11 -3.97
CA ILE A 103 -1.16 -6.17 -4.77
C ILE A 103 -1.94 -5.59 -5.96
N GLY A 104 -2.31 -4.31 -5.87
CA GLY A 104 -3.13 -3.62 -6.86
C GLY A 104 -4.63 -3.86 -6.71
N LYS A 105 -5.38 -2.99 -7.37
CA LYS A 105 -6.85 -2.89 -7.26
C LYS A 105 -7.60 -4.16 -7.69
N GLN A 106 -7.07 -4.89 -8.67
CA GLN A 106 -7.74 -6.10 -9.20
C GLN A 106 -7.69 -7.25 -8.20
N GLU A 107 -6.53 -7.49 -7.60
CA GLU A 107 -6.35 -8.54 -6.59
C GLU A 107 -7.14 -8.23 -5.32
N TYR A 108 -7.15 -6.95 -4.89
CA TYR A 108 -8.01 -6.51 -3.79
C TYR A 108 -9.49 -6.81 -4.07
N LEU A 109 -10.01 -6.43 -5.24
CA LEU A 109 -11.39 -6.75 -5.60
C LEU A 109 -11.65 -8.26 -5.65
N GLY A 110 -10.70 -9.04 -6.16
CA GLY A 110 -10.78 -10.51 -6.19
C GLY A 110 -10.91 -11.11 -4.80
N ALA A 111 -10.08 -10.64 -3.85
CA ALA A 111 -10.15 -11.05 -2.45
C ALA A 111 -11.51 -10.68 -1.82
N LEU A 112 -11.97 -9.44 -2.01
CA LEU A 112 -13.27 -8.98 -1.52
C LEU A 112 -14.44 -9.82 -2.06
N LYS A 113 -14.41 -10.19 -3.34
CA LYS A 113 -15.44 -11.06 -3.93
C LYS A 113 -15.47 -12.44 -3.27
N ARG A 114 -14.30 -12.98 -2.92
CA ARG A 114 -14.22 -14.28 -2.24
C ARG A 114 -14.75 -14.20 -0.81
N ASP A 115 -14.33 -13.19 -0.06
CA ASP A 115 -14.80 -12.94 1.31
C ASP A 115 -16.33 -12.80 1.34
N VAL A 116 -16.90 -12.03 0.40
CA VAL A 116 -18.36 -11.90 0.26
C VAL A 116 -19.00 -13.26 -0.02
N SER A 117 -18.44 -14.06 -0.93
CA SER A 117 -18.97 -15.40 -1.21
C SER A 117 -18.97 -16.30 0.03
N GLU A 118 -17.93 -16.23 0.85
CA GLU A 118 -17.80 -17.02 2.07
C GLU A 118 -18.76 -16.55 3.17
N LEU A 119 -18.86 -15.24 3.40
CA LEU A 119 -19.80 -14.68 4.37
C LEU A 119 -21.26 -14.99 3.99
N LEU A 120 -21.59 -14.97 2.69
CA LEU A 120 -22.92 -15.35 2.21
C LEU A 120 -23.23 -16.84 2.42
N LYS A 121 -22.24 -17.74 2.28
CA LYS A 121 -22.41 -19.17 2.62
C LYS A 121 -22.74 -19.36 4.11
N ASN A 122 -22.23 -18.47 4.96
CA ASN A 122 -22.51 -18.43 6.39
C ASN A 122 -23.80 -17.66 6.74
N ALA A 123 -24.67 -17.40 5.76
CA ALA A 123 -25.94 -16.69 5.91
C ALA A 123 -25.83 -15.26 6.47
N VAL A 124 -24.68 -14.61 6.31
CA VAL A 124 -24.50 -13.20 6.65
C VAL A 124 -25.12 -12.33 5.56
N SER A 125 -26.00 -11.41 5.92
CA SER A 125 -26.69 -10.54 4.95
C SER A 125 -25.77 -9.46 4.37
N PHE A 126 -26.09 -8.91 3.20
CA PHE A 126 -25.30 -7.82 2.60
C PHE A 126 -25.16 -6.59 3.50
N GLU A 127 -26.19 -6.29 4.30
CA GLU A 127 -26.16 -5.20 5.26
C GLU A 127 -25.19 -5.52 6.41
N GLN A 128 -25.23 -6.75 6.94
CA GLN A 128 -24.31 -7.19 7.98
C GLN A 128 -22.85 -7.19 7.49
N ILE A 129 -22.60 -7.64 6.26
CA ILE A 129 -21.25 -7.58 5.67
C ILE A 129 -20.76 -6.13 5.56
N ALA A 130 -21.62 -5.22 5.09
CA ALA A 130 -21.27 -3.81 4.98
C ALA A 130 -20.93 -3.20 6.35
N THR A 131 -21.73 -3.49 7.38
CA THR A 131 -21.46 -3.05 8.76
C THR A 131 -20.13 -3.61 9.27
N LEU A 132 -19.92 -4.93 9.16
CA LEU A 132 -18.67 -5.58 9.59
C LEU A 132 -17.44 -4.95 8.95
N TRP A 133 -17.49 -4.71 7.63
CA TRP A 133 -16.37 -4.12 6.91
C TRP A 133 -16.14 -2.65 7.25
N ASN A 134 -17.18 -1.89 7.56
CA ASN A 134 -17.04 -0.52 8.05
C ASN A 134 -16.48 -0.48 9.47
N ASP A 135 -16.88 -1.41 10.34
CA ASP A 135 -16.42 -1.48 11.74
C ASP A 135 -14.90 -1.76 11.84
N ILE A 136 -14.33 -2.43 10.84
CA ILE A 136 -12.89 -2.68 10.72
C ILE A 136 -12.16 -1.66 9.82
N ASP A 137 -12.82 -0.55 9.48
CA ASP A 137 -12.30 0.51 8.61
C ASP A 137 -11.79 0.00 7.23
N ARG A 138 -12.40 -1.07 6.70
CA ARG A 138 -12.00 -1.65 5.40
C ARG A 138 -12.32 -0.68 4.26
N PRO A 139 -11.35 -0.29 3.42
CA PRO A 139 -11.55 0.69 2.35
C PRO A 139 -12.62 0.28 1.34
N ALA A 140 -13.65 1.11 1.22
CA ALA A 140 -14.76 0.87 0.30
C ALA A 140 -14.39 1.11 -1.17
N PHE A 141 -14.97 0.31 -2.06
CA PHE A 141 -14.83 0.52 -3.50
C PHE A 141 -15.89 1.50 -4.02
N GLY A 142 -15.44 2.65 -4.53
CA GLY A 142 -16.32 3.60 -5.22
C GLY A 142 -17.15 4.50 -4.30
N GLY A 143 -16.82 4.56 -3.01
CA GLY A 143 -17.48 5.43 -2.04
C GLY A 143 -16.70 5.49 -0.71
N PRO A 144 -17.15 6.31 0.25
CA PRO A 144 -16.49 6.45 1.55
C PRO A 144 -16.80 5.31 2.53
N VAL A 145 -17.90 4.58 2.34
CA VAL A 145 -18.35 3.49 3.23
C VAL A 145 -18.95 2.35 2.41
N TRP A 146 -18.90 1.14 2.97
CA TRP A 146 -19.63 -0.01 2.44
C TRP A 146 -21.13 0.15 2.68
N THR A 147 -21.89 -0.16 1.64
CA THR A 147 -23.36 -0.24 1.66
C THR A 147 -23.80 -1.62 1.19
N SER A 148 -25.01 -2.04 1.57
CA SER A 148 -25.59 -3.30 1.06
C SER A 148 -25.59 -3.37 -0.47
N ARG A 149 -25.78 -2.23 -1.14
CA ARG A 149 -25.69 -2.11 -2.60
C ARG A 149 -24.28 -2.38 -3.11
N SER A 150 -23.24 -1.77 -2.54
CA SER A 150 -21.85 -2.04 -2.96
C SER A 150 -21.43 -3.48 -2.72
N ILE A 151 -21.87 -4.11 -1.63
CA ILE A 151 -21.62 -5.53 -1.39
C ILE A 151 -22.36 -6.39 -2.43
N SER A 152 -23.61 -6.07 -2.76
CA SER A 152 -24.35 -6.78 -3.81
C SER A 152 -23.70 -6.67 -5.19
N MET A 153 -23.04 -5.55 -5.49
CA MET A 153 -22.29 -5.38 -6.75
C MET A 153 -21.00 -6.21 -6.78
N LEU A 154 -20.41 -6.51 -5.62
CA LEU A 154 -19.27 -7.43 -5.53
C LEU A 154 -19.70 -8.89 -5.67
N ALA A 155 -20.87 -9.24 -5.12
CA ALA A 155 -21.45 -10.58 -5.17
C ALA A 155 -21.94 -10.98 -6.58
N GLY A 156 -22.20 -10.00 -7.45
CA GLY A 156 -22.56 -10.19 -8.87
C GLY A 156 -21.35 -10.38 -9.77
#